data_AF-A0A812YFA3-F1
#
_entry.id   AF-A0A812YFA3-F1
#
_cell.length_a   1.000
_cell.length_b   1.000
_cell.length_c   1.000
_cell.angle_alpha   90.00
_cell.angle_beta   90.00
_cell.angle_gamma   90.00
#
_symmetry.space_group_name_H-M   'P 1'
#
loop_
_entity.id
_entity.type
_entity.pdbx_description
1 polymer ?
#
loop_
_entity_poly.entity_id
_entity_poly.type
_entity_poly.pdbx_seq_one_letter_code
_entity_poly.pdbx_strand_id
1 'polypeptide(L)'
;MAIVPHTPGRLAEHYAFDIFHTVHLGIGRNFLGSALALLSERESAGNVDERFNAITEKYLTWCAATSHPPITHKITKDLISWPATTDYPSGPWYKAELTTTLLEWFESLDGNFDADDEVMSLAMEACKSLNSFVRLLFRSGAWLSAEDGGLAAQFACRFLRRYSQLASWALRAAIMDPAAEAALPTSYSAYLMEGFPSSQEIFEPGLLLDTDIRGLYRQAL
;
A
#
# COMPACT_ATOMS: atom_id res chain seq x y z
N MET A 1 -11.41 -37.64 -18.92
CA MET A 1 -11.68 -36.34 -18.27
C MET A 1 -10.68 -36.20 -17.14
N ALA A 2 -9.76 -35.24 -17.20
CA ALA A 2 -8.74 -35.08 -16.16
C ALA A 2 -9.39 -34.52 -14.88
N ILE A 3 -9.18 -35.20 -13.75
CA ILE A 3 -9.65 -34.73 -12.44
C ILE A 3 -8.69 -33.64 -11.99
N VAL A 4 -9.18 -32.42 -11.83
CA VAL A 4 -8.40 -31.32 -11.22
C VAL A 4 -8.10 -31.72 -9.78
N PRO A 5 -6.83 -31.75 -9.33
CA PRO A 5 -6.51 -32.05 -7.94
C PRO A 5 -7.20 -31.06 -6.99
N HIS A 6 -7.94 -31.59 -6.02
CA HIS A 6 -8.63 -30.82 -4.98
C HIS A 6 -8.63 -31.62 -3.67
N THR A 7 -8.92 -30.97 -2.54
CA THR A 7 -8.98 -31.63 -1.23
C THR A 7 -10.04 -32.73 -1.25
N PRO A 8 -9.70 -33.99 -0.86
CA PRO A 8 -10.67 -35.08 -0.80
C PRO A 8 -11.88 -34.73 0.04
N GLY A 9 -13.09 -34.94 -0.49
CA GLY A 9 -14.34 -34.60 0.19
C GLY A 9 -14.83 -33.17 -0.01
N ARG A 10 -14.14 -32.35 -0.81
CA ARG A 10 -14.60 -31.02 -1.24
C ARG A 10 -14.91 -31.00 -2.73
N LEU A 11 -15.78 -30.10 -3.15
CA LEU A 11 -15.94 -29.82 -4.57
C LEU A 11 -14.71 -29.08 -5.08
N ALA A 12 -14.40 -29.24 -6.36
CA ALA A 12 -13.42 -28.37 -7.00
C ALA A 12 -13.95 -26.93 -6.94
N GLU A 13 -13.26 -26.07 -6.21
CA GLU A 13 -13.63 -24.66 -6.03
C GLU A 13 -12.67 -23.76 -6.83
N HIS A 14 -13.16 -22.59 -7.23
CA HIS A 14 -12.29 -21.55 -7.78
C HIS A 14 -11.38 -21.00 -6.67
N TYR A 15 -10.15 -20.65 -7.07
CA TYR A 15 -9.04 -20.30 -6.18
C TYR A 15 -9.42 -19.16 -5.19
N ALA A 16 -9.06 -19.37 -3.91
CA ALA A 16 -9.10 -18.36 -2.86
C ALA A 16 -8.21 -17.17 -3.21
N PHE A 17 -8.56 -15.95 -2.80
CA PHE A 17 -7.87 -14.70 -3.15
C PHE A 17 -6.35 -14.85 -3.33
N ASP A 18 -5.88 -14.65 -4.56
CA ASP A 18 -4.46 -14.64 -4.86
C ASP A 18 -3.83 -13.36 -4.28
N ILE A 19 -2.82 -13.57 -3.42
CA ILE A 19 -2.11 -12.49 -2.73
C ILE A 19 -1.49 -11.51 -3.73
N PHE A 20 -1.02 -11.98 -4.89
CA PHE A 20 -0.43 -11.09 -5.90
C PHE A 20 -1.48 -10.16 -6.51
N HIS A 21 -2.69 -10.64 -6.76
CA HIS A 21 -3.79 -9.78 -7.21
C HIS A 21 -4.22 -8.80 -6.11
N THR A 22 -4.36 -9.28 -4.87
CA THR A 22 -4.73 -8.43 -3.73
C THR A 22 -3.71 -7.31 -3.48
N VAL A 23 -2.42 -7.59 -3.69
CA VAL A 23 -1.37 -6.57 -3.57
C VAL A 23 -1.29 -5.71 -4.82
N HIS A 24 -0.95 -6.29 -5.97
CA HIS A 24 -0.59 -5.49 -7.15
C HIS A 24 -1.78 -4.85 -7.85
N LEU A 25 -2.95 -5.52 -7.88
CA LEU A 25 -4.18 -4.99 -8.48
C LEU A 25 -5.22 -4.57 -7.43
N GLY A 26 -4.89 -4.68 -6.15
CA GLY A 26 -5.72 -4.25 -5.03
C GLY A 26 -5.09 -3.09 -4.27
N ILE A 27 -4.48 -3.36 -3.13
CA ILE A 27 -4.06 -2.31 -2.19
C ILE A 27 -2.83 -1.53 -2.66
N GLY A 28 -1.91 -2.14 -3.39
CA GLY A 28 -0.68 -1.52 -3.86
C GLY A 28 -0.94 -0.36 -4.83
N ARG A 29 -1.89 -0.51 -5.77
CA ARG A 29 -2.25 0.58 -6.71
C ARG A 29 -2.99 1.73 -6.01
N ASN A 30 -3.79 1.42 -4.98
CA ASN A 30 -4.47 2.43 -4.16
C ASN A 30 -3.44 3.23 -3.36
N PHE A 31 -2.52 2.53 -2.68
CA PHE A 31 -1.42 3.14 -1.95
C PHE A 31 -0.55 4.00 -2.87
N LEU A 32 -0.12 3.48 -4.02
CA LEU A 32 0.68 4.25 -4.98
C LEU A 32 -0.07 5.47 -5.52
N GLY A 33 -1.36 5.37 -5.81
CA GLY A 33 -2.15 6.53 -6.22
C GLY A 33 -2.03 7.68 -5.21
N SER A 34 -2.21 7.38 -3.93
CA SER A 34 -2.05 8.34 -2.84
C SER A 34 -0.61 8.81 -2.64
N ALA A 35 0.36 7.90 -2.72
CA ALA A 35 1.78 8.22 -2.56
C ALA A 35 2.30 9.14 -3.67
N LEU A 36 1.82 8.95 -4.91
CA LEU A 36 2.16 9.83 -6.04
C LEU A 36 1.51 11.21 -5.94
N ALA A 37 0.26 11.27 -5.43
CA ALA A 37 -0.37 12.55 -5.12
C ALA A 37 0.44 13.31 -4.06
N LEU A 38 0.82 12.64 -2.96
CA LEU A 38 1.66 13.22 -1.91
C LEU A 38 3.03 13.65 -2.45
N LEU A 39 3.65 12.83 -3.29
CA LEU A 39 4.92 13.18 -3.95
C LEU A 39 4.79 14.45 -4.80
N SER A 40 3.68 14.61 -5.52
CA SER A 40 3.44 15.80 -6.34
C SER A 40 3.41 17.08 -5.51
N GLU A 41 2.96 17.02 -4.25
CA GLU A 41 2.95 18.18 -3.34
C GLU A 41 4.35 18.62 -2.90
N ARG A 42 5.35 17.75 -3.05
CA ARG A 42 6.75 18.02 -2.73
C ARG A 42 7.58 18.46 -3.94
N GLU A 43 6.99 18.44 -5.13
CA GLU A 43 7.63 19.01 -6.31
C GLU A 43 7.49 20.53 -6.32
N SER A 44 8.58 21.23 -6.66
CA SER A 44 8.65 22.70 -6.64
C SER A 44 7.91 23.39 -7.81
N ALA A 45 7.28 22.62 -8.71
CA ALA A 45 6.63 23.15 -9.91
C ALA A 45 5.28 23.83 -9.60
N GLY A 46 4.85 24.74 -10.50
CA GLY A 46 3.80 25.72 -10.23
C GLY A 46 2.38 25.18 -10.28
N ASN A 47 2.14 24.12 -11.06
CA ASN A 47 0.84 23.45 -11.14
C ASN A 47 0.97 21.93 -11.09
N VAL A 48 -0.14 21.24 -10.84
CA VAL A 48 -0.20 19.78 -10.68
C VAL A 48 0.36 19.04 -11.90
N ASP A 49 0.04 19.49 -13.12
CA ASP A 49 0.49 18.81 -14.34
C ASP A 49 2.02 18.94 -14.53
N GLU A 50 2.61 20.10 -14.23
CA GLU A 50 4.06 20.29 -14.24
C GLU A 50 4.76 19.45 -13.17
N ARG A 51 4.16 19.30 -11.98
CA ARG A 51 4.69 18.43 -10.92
C ARG A 51 4.71 16.97 -11.37
N PHE A 52 3.65 16.51 -12.05
CA PHE A 52 3.59 15.18 -12.64
C PHE A 52 4.57 14.97 -13.80
N ASN A 53 4.88 16.00 -14.58
CA ASN A 53 5.95 15.94 -15.57
C ASN A 53 7.32 15.74 -14.90
N ALA A 54 7.62 16.49 -13.84
CA ALA A 54 8.86 16.32 -13.07
C ALA A 54 8.97 14.91 -12.45
N ILE A 55 7.87 14.40 -11.91
CA ILE A 55 7.76 13.01 -11.41
C ILE A 55 8.04 12.00 -12.54
N THR A 56 7.44 12.21 -13.72
CA THR A 56 7.65 11.33 -14.88
C THR A 56 9.12 11.32 -15.29
N GLU A 57 9.77 12.47 -15.34
CA GLU A 57 11.20 12.58 -15.67
C GLU A 57 12.07 11.82 -14.67
N LYS A 58 11.80 11.94 -13.37
CA LYS A 58 12.50 11.17 -12.31
C LYS A 58 12.32 9.67 -12.49
N TYR A 59 11.10 9.21 -12.77
CA TYR A 59 10.81 7.80 -13.04
C TYR A 59 11.56 7.27 -14.26
N LEU A 60 11.47 7.97 -15.40
CA LEU A 60 12.16 7.56 -16.62
C LEU A 60 13.68 7.55 -16.47
N THR A 61 14.23 8.53 -15.74
CA THR A 61 15.66 8.59 -15.41
C THR A 61 16.08 7.38 -14.58
N TRP A 62 15.30 7.02 -13.55
CA TRP A 62 15.54 5.84 -12.75
C TRP A 62 15.46 4.53 -13.57
N CYS A 63 14.46 4.40 -14.45
CA CYS A 63 14.33 3.27 -15.37
C CYS A 63 15.58 3.10 -16.24
N ALA A 64 16.06 4.20 -16.84
CA ALA A 64 17.26 4.19 -17.66
C ALA A 64 18.53 3.84 -16.85
N ALA A 65 18.66 4.36 -15.62
CA ALA A 65 19.82 4.11 -14.76
C ALA A 65 19.88 2.67 -14.21
N THR A 66 18.72 2.05 -13.96
CA THR A 66 18.62 0.72 -13.33
C THR A 66 18.33 -0.42 -14.32
N SER A 67 18.29 -0.12 -15.62
CA SER A 67 17.90 -1.06 -16.68
C SER A 67 16.50 -1.66 -16.52
N HIS A 68 15.59 -0.96 -15.83
CA HIS A 68 14.18 -1.33 -15.80
C HIS A 68 13.46 -0.79 -17.05
N PRO A 69 12.70 -1.61 -17.79
CA PRO A 69 11.88 -1.10 -18.87
C PRO A 69 10.75 -0.23 -18.30
N PRO A 70 10.53 1.00 -18.81
CA PRO A 70 9.44 1.83 -18.35
C PRO A 70 8.09 1.20 -18.77
N ILE A 71 7.28 0.80 -17.79
CA ILE A 71 5.96 0.21 -18.04
C ILE A 71 4.96 1.26 -18.52
N THR A 72 5.13 2.50 -18.05
CA THR A 72 4.43 3.69 -18.56
C THR A 72 5.44 4.76 -18.92
N HIS A 73 5.14 5.58 -19.92
CA HIS A 73 5.99 6.72 -20.29
C HIS A 73 5.49 8.05 -19.71
N LYS A 74 4.33 8.05 -19.05
CA LYS A 74 3.73 9.22 -18.44
C LYS A 74 3.07 8.85 -17.13
N ILE A 75 3.45 9.54 -16.07
CA ILE A 75 2.76 9.52 -14.78
C ILE A 75 1.98 10.83 -14.70
N THR A 76 0.66 10.75 -14.76
CA THR A 76 -0.24 11.92 -14.78
C THR A 76 -1.28 11.82 -13.66
N LYS A 77 -1.98 12.91 -13.39
CA LYS A 77 -3.16 12.89 -12.51
C LYS A 77 -4.23 11.89 -12.99
N ASP A 78 -4.38 11.70 -14.29
CA ASP A 78 -5.30 10.71 -14.87
C ASP A 78 -4.84 9.27 -14.60
N LEU A 79 -3.52 9.02 -14.57
CA LEU A 79 -2.97 7.71 -14.22
C LEU A 79 -3.36 7.30 -12.79
N ILE A 80 -3.61 8.26 -11.91
CA ILE A 80 -4.06 8.03 -10.53
C ILE A 80 -5.52 8.46 -10.30
N SER A 81 -6.30 8.64 -11.37
CA SER A 81 -7.73 9.02 -11.31
C SER A 81 -8.01 10.17 -10.33
N TRP A 82 -7.17 11.21 -10.39
CA TRP A 82 -7.19 12.32 -9.43
C TRP A 82 -7.50 13.65 -10.11
N PRO A 83 -8.79 13.92 -10.45
CA PRO A 83 -9.16 15.10 -11.21
C PRO A 83 -9.09 16.40 -10.39
N ALA A 84 -9.34 16.33 -9.07
CA ALA A 84 -9.13 17.44 -8.14
C ALA A 84 -8.36 16.99 -6.90
N THR A 85 -7.67 17.92 -6.23
CA THR A 85 -6.86 17.64 -5.04
C THR A 85 -7.67 17.20 -3.83
N THR A 86 -8.99 17.41 -3.85
CA THR A 86 -9.94 16.97 -2.83
C THR A 86 -10.44 15.54 -3.03
N ASP A 87 -10.21 14.95 -4.21
CA ASP A 87 -10.65 13.60 -4.53
C ASP A 87 -9.65 12.56 -4.03
N TYR A 88 -10.14 11.33 -3.82
CA TYR A 88 -9.28 10.21 -3.44
C TYR A 88 -8.51 9.68 -4.67
N PRO A 89 -7.17 9.75 -4.69
CA PRO A 89 -6.38 9.21 -5.78
C PRO A 89 -6.31 7.68 -5.73
N SER A 90 -6.43 7.04 -6.89
CA SER A 90 -6.41 5.59 -7.04
C SER A 90 -5.86 5.20 -8.40
N GLY A 91 -4.99 4.19 -8.46
CA GLY A 91 -4.51 3.66 -9.73
C GLY A 91 -5.56 2.78 -10.42
N PRO A 92 -6.20 3.19 -11.54
CA PRO A 92 -7.18 2.36 -12.25
C PRO A 92 -6.50 1.37 -13.21
N TRP A 93 -5.16 1.30 -13.23
CA TRP A 93 -4.44 0.43 -14.14
C TRP A 93 -4.72 -1.06 -13.85
N TYR A 94 -4.70 -1.84 -14.93
CA TYR A 94 -5.01 -3.27 -14.94
C TYR A 94 -3.76 -4.16 -15.06
N LYS A 95 -2.59 -3.56 -15.29
CA LYS A 95 -1.32 -4.29 -15.41
C LYS A 95 -0.59 -4.29 -14.06
N ALA A 96 -0.54 -5.45 -13.41
CA ALA A 96 0.08 -5.62 -12.09
C ALA A 96 1.56 -5.19 -12.06
N GLU A 97 2.28 -5.40 -13.16
CA GLU A 97 3.68 -5.02 -13.33
C GLU A 97 3.93 -3.51 -13.13
N LEU A 98 2.94 -2.66 -13.45
CA LEU A 98 3.06 -1.22 -13.20
C LEU A 98 3.14 -0.93 -11.69
N THR A 99 2.32 -1.61 -10.88
CA THR A 99 2.38 -1.48 -9.41
C THR A 99 3.74 -1.92 -8.88
N THR A 100 4.27 -3.05 -9.33
CA THR A 100 5.58 -3.55 -8.90
C THR A 100 6.69 -2.53 -9.23
N THR A 101 6.72 -2.08 -10.48
CA THR A 101 7.76 -1.15 -10.96
C THR A 101 7.69 0.21 -10.25
N LEU A 102 6.48 0.73 -10.03
CA LEU A 102 6.29 1.99 -9.32
C LEU A 102 6.61 1.88 -7.83
N LEU A 103 6.33 0.75 -7.17
CA LEU A 103 6.75 0.54 -5.78
C LEU A 103 8.27 0.51 -5.66
N GLU A 104 8.97 -0.20 -6.56
CA GLU A 104 10.44 -0.25 -6.56
C GLU A 104 11.05 1.13 -6.83
N TRP A 105 10.51 1.86 -7.81
CA TRP A 105 10.92 3.23 -8.06
C TRP A 105 10.64 4.14 -6.87
N PHE A 106 9.45 4.07 -6.26
CA PHE A 106 9.12 4.90 -5.10
C PHE A 106 10.07 4.63 -3.92
N GLU A 107 10.39 3.36 -3.65
CA GLU A 107 11.41 3.00 -2.65
C GLU A 107 12.80 3.56 -3.01
N SER A 108 13.14 3.68 -4.29
CA SER A 108 14.43 4.27 -4.71
C SER A 108 14.56 5.77 -4.42
N LEU A 109 13.45 6.44 -4.12
CA LEU A 109 13.44 7.85 -3.71
C LEU A 109 13.79 8.01 -2.22
N ASP A 110 14.01 6.92 -1.49
CA ASP A 110 14.40 6.96 -0.09
C ASP A 110 15.66 7.82 0.14
N GLY A 111 15.60 8.66 1.17
CA GLY A 111 16.66 9.63 1.49
C GLY A 111 16.62 10.93 0.69
N ASN A 112 15.72 11.08 -0.28
CA ASN A 112 15.55 12.34 -1.04
C ASN A 112 14.54 13.31 -0.40
N PHE A 113 13.98 12.96 0.76
CA PHE A 113 12.99 13.77 1.47
C PHE A 113 13.54 14.23 2.81
N ASP A 114 13.08 15.39 3.27
CA ASP A 114 13.43 15.92 4.58
C ASP A 114 12.97 14.95 5.68
N ALA A 115 13.85 14.69 6.65
CA ALA A 115 13.56 13.80 7.77
C ALA A 115 12.36 14.26 8.62
N ASP A 116 12.04 15.55 8.57
CA ASP A 116 10.92 16.16 9.28
C ASP A 116 9.57 15.99 8.55
N ASP A 117 9.57 15.47 7.31
CA ASP A 117 8.33 15.10 6.63
C ASP A 117 7.82 13.75 7.13
N GLU A 118 7.11 13.78 8.26
CA GLU A 118 6.57 12.58 8.92
C GLU A 118 5.65 11.78 7.98
N VAL A 119 4.86 12.46 7.13
CA VAL A 119 3.87 11.81 6.25
C VAL A 119 4.58 11.07 5.12
N MET A 120 5.56 11.72 4.49
CA MET A 120 6.37 11.07 3.46
C MET A 120 7.22 9.94 4.03
N SER A 121 7.74 10.11 5.25
CA SER A 121 8.48 9.06 5.96
C SER A 121 7.60 7.83 6.24
N LEU A 122 6.36 8.04 6.69
CA LEU A 122 5.38 6.95 6.87
C LEU A 122 5.03 6.26 5.54
N ALA A 123 4.87 7.01 4.45
CA ALA A 123 4.65 6.45 3.12
C ALA A 123 5.85 5.62 2.64
N MET A 124 7.07 6.11 2.87
CA MET A 124 8.30 5.40 2.53
C MET A 124 8.44 4.09 3.33
N GLU A 125 8.17 4.14 4.65
CA GLU A 125 8.15 2.93 5.49
C GLU A 125 7.11 1.91 5.02
N ALA A 126 5.91 2.38 4.66
CA ALA A 126 4.87 1.52 4.08
C ALA A 126 5.38 0.84 2.79
N CYS A 127 5.94 1.62 1.86
CA CYS A 127 6.45 1.12 0.59
C CYS A 127 7.55 0.06 0.79
N LYS A 128 8.58 0.37 1.60
CA LYS A 128 9.67 -0.56 1.94
C LYS A 128 9.15 -1.87 2.54
N SER A 129 8.17 -1.77 3.43
CA SER A 129 7.56 -2.93 4.06
C SER A 129 6.82 -3.79 3.03
N LEU A 130 6.07 -3.18 2.12
CA LEU A 130 5.36 -3.89 1.06
C LEU A 130 6.33 -4.53 0.06
N ASN A 131 7.39 -3.83 -0.36
CA ASN A 131 8.41 -4.41 -1.24
C ASN A 131 9.17 -5.53 -0.55
N SER A 132 9.49 -5.41 0.74
CA SER A 132 10.12 -6.49 1.52
C SER A 132 9.24 -7.72 1.60
N PHE A 133 7.93 -7.54 1.80
CA PHE A 133 6.94 -8.62 1.75
C PHE A 133 6.94 -9.30 0.38
N VAL A 134 6.79 -8.54 -0.71
CA VAL A 134 6.71 -9.08 -2.07
C VAL A 134 8.01 -9.79 -2.47
N ARG A 135 9.18 -9.17 -2.23
CA ARG A 135 10.50 -9.78 -2.48
C ARG A 135 10.67 -11.07 -1.68
N LEU A 136 10.19 -11.13 -0.44
CA LEU A 136 10.23 -12.34 0.38
C LEU A 136 9.36 -13.45 -0.24
N LEU A 137 8.15 -13.14 -0.69
CA LEU A 137 7.31 -14.12 -1.37
C LEU A 137 7.96 -14.66 -2.65
N PHE A 138 8.53 -13.79 -3.49
CA PHE A 138 9.15 -14.21 -4.75
C PHE A 138 10.48 -14.97 -4.58
N ARG A 139 11.28 -14.66 -3.54
CA ARG A 139 12.51 -15.42 -3.26
C ARG A 139 12.26 -16.76 -2.58
N SER A 140 11.09 -16.92 -1.96
CA SER A 140 10.72 -18.15 -1.27
C SER A 140 10.30 -19.22 -2.27
N GLY A 141 10.33 -20.49 -1.85
CA GLY A 141 9.78 -21.57 -2.65
C GLY A 141 8.25 -21.51 -2.75
N ALA A 142 7.66 -22.50 -3.43
CA ALA A 142 6.20 -22.65 -3.52
C ALA A 142 5.49 -22.69 -2.15
N TRP A 143 6.23 -23.05 -1.10
CA TRP A 143 5.78 -23.05 0.29
C TRP A 143 6.73 -22.19 1.13
N LEU A 144 6.17 -21.31 1.95
CA LEU A 144 6.95 -20.54 2.93
C LEU A 144 7.38 -21.46 4.08
N SER A 145 8.61 -21.29 4.55
CA SER A 145 9.02 -21.83 5.84
C SER A 145 8.23 -21.15 6.98
N ALA A 146 8.21 -21.74 8.18
CA ALA A 146 7.57 -21.10 9.33
C ALA A 146 8.22 -19.74 9.66
N GLU A 147 9.54 -19.63 9.46
CA GLU A 147 10.29 -18.39 9.63
C GLU A 147 9.90 -17.34 8.58
N ASP A 148 9.94 -17.70 7.30
CA ASP A 148 9.55 -16.80 6.20
C ASP A 148 8.09 -16.39 6.30
N GLY A 149 7.20 -17.30 6.72
CA GLY A 149 5.79 -16.99 6.98
C GLY A 149 5.64 -15.95 8.10
N GLY A 150 6.40 -16.09 9.18
CA GLY A 150 6.43 -15.11 10.27
C GLY A 150 6.96 -13.75 9.82
N LEU A 151 8.04 -13.70 9.04
CA LEU A 151 8.59 -12.47 8.49
C LEU A 151 7.65 -11.80 7.48
N ALA A 152 7.02 -12.59 6.61
CA ALA A 152 6.03 -12.09 5.65
C ALA A 152 4.84 -11.45 6.36
N ALA A 153 4.34 -12.09 7.42
CA ALA A 153 3.28 -11.52 8.25
C ALA A 153 3.72 -10.19 8.91
N GLN A 154 4.95 -10.11 9.43
CA GLN A 154 5.47 -8.87 10.01
C GLN A 154 5.53 -7.72 9.01
N PHE A 155 6.04 -7.98 7.80
CA PHE A 155 6.10 -6.97 6.74
C PHE A 155 4.71 -6.54 6.26
N ALA A 156 3.79 -7.49 6.08
CA ALA A 156 2.41 -7.18 5.70
C ALA A 156 1.70 -6.36 6.78
N CYS A 157 1.79 -6.75 8.05
CA CYS A 157 1.19 -6.01 9.16
C CYS A 157 1.79 -4.61 9.31
N ARG A 158 3.11 -4.45 9.14
CA ARG A 158 3.75 -3.13 9.18
C ARG A 158 3.24 -2.24 8.06
N PHE A 159 3.12 -2.75 6.83
CA PHE A 159 2.51 -2.01 5.73
C PHE A 159 1.08 -1.55 6.08
N LEU A 160 0.22 -2.47 6.54
CA LEU A 160 -1.17 -2.17 6.87
C LEU A 160 -1.29 -1.10 7.97
N ARG A 161 -0.42 -1.14 8.99
CA ARG A 161 -0.39 -0.12 10.05
C ARG A 161 -0.03 1.25 9.50
N ARG A 162 1.05 1.34 8.70
CA ARG A 162 1.47 2.61 8.09
C ARG A 162 0.42 3.15 7.14
N TYR A 163 -0.18 2.28 6.34
CA TYR A 163 -1.25 2.68 5.44
C TYR A 163 -2.50 3.18 6.19
N SER A 164 -2.86 2.54 7.31
CA SER A 164 -3.94 3.01 8.20
C SER A 164 -3.61 4.36 8.87
N GLN A 165 -2.36 4.58 9.28
CA GLN A 165 -1.90 5.87 9.81
C GLN A 165 -1.99 6.98 8.75
N LEU A 166 -1.58 6.71 7.52
CA LEU A 166 -1.69 7.66 6.39
C LEU A 166 -3.15 7.99 6.07
N ALA A 167 -4.02 6.98 6.04
CA ALA A 167 -5.46 7.20 5.82
C ALA A 167 -6.07 8.06 6.95
N SER A 168 -5.67 7.82 8.20
CA SER A 168 -6.12 8.60 9.35
C SER A 168 -5.59 10.03 9.32
N TRP A 169 -4.35 10.23 8.85
CA TRP A 169 -3.77 11.55 8.65
C TRP A 169 -4.54 12.32 7.57
N ALA A 170 -4.79 11.69 6.42
CA ALA A 170 -5.53 12.32 5.31
C ALA A 170 -6.95 12.71 5.73
N LEU A 171 -7.64 11.84 6.49
CA LEU A 171 -8.96 12.15 7.04
C LEU A 171 -8.91 13.35 8.00
N ARG A 172 -7.91 13.41 8.89
CA ARG A 172 -7.74 14.56 9.81
C ARG A 172 -7.43 15.85 9.06
N ALA A 173 -6.54 15.78 8.07
CA ALA A 173 -6.21 16.92 7.23
C ALA A 173 -7.46 17.46 6.50
N ALA A 174 -8.31 16.56 6.00
CA ALA A 174 -9.59 16.94 5.41
C ALA A 174 -10.54 17.57 6.44
N ILE A 175 -10.60 17.06 7.69
CA ILE A 175 -11.48 17.59 8.73
C ILE A 175 -11.05 18.98 9.23
N MET A 176 -9.75 19.21 9.32
CA MET A 176 -9.18 20.47 9.77
C MET A 176 -9.23 21.56 8.68
N ASP A 177 -9.64 21.23 7.45
CA ASP A 177 -10.04 22.21 6.46
C ASP A 177 -11.46 22.73 6.79
N PRO A 178 -11.61 24.03 7.10
CA PRO A 178 -12.91 24.64 7.43
C PRO A 178 -13.98 24.44 6.35
N ALA A 179 -13.60 24.14 5.10
CA ALA A 179 -14.52 23.87 4.01
C ALA A 179 -15.09 22.43 4.04
N ALA A 180 -14.43 21.48 4.69
CA ALA A 180 -14.77 20.06 4.64
C ALA A 180 -15.44 19.52 5.93
N GLU A 181 -15.38 20.26 7.05
CA GLU A 181 -16.13 19.95 8.29
C GLU A 181 -17.65 19.81 8.05
N ALA A 182 -18.20 20.57 7.09
CA ALA A 182 -19.63 20.57 6.76
C ALA A 182 -20.12 19.28 6.04
N ALA A 183 -19.22 18.40 5.59
CA ALA A 183 -19.56 17.27 4.70
C ALA A 183 -19.51 15.88 5.36
N LEU A 184 -19.22 15.77 6.65
CA LEU A 184 -18.91 14.48 7.27
C LEU A 184 -20.11 13.81 7.97
N PRO A 185 -20.28 12.49 7.80
CA PRO A 185 -21.22 11.71 8.60
C PRO A 185 -20.82 11.71 10.08
N THR A 186 -21.79 11.89 10.98
CA THR A 186 -21.61 12.01 12.43
C THR A 186 -20.89 10.82 13.08
N SER A 187 -20.87 9.65 12.42
CA SER A 187 -20.20 8.43 12.90
C SER A 187 -18.67 8.48 12.88
N TYR A 188 -18.04 9.39 12.13
CA TYR A 188 -16.57 9.47 12.04
C TYR A 188 -15.92 10.31 13.15
N SER A 189 -16.69 11.19 13.80
CA SER A 189 -16.19 12.08 14.87
C SER A 189 -15.74 11.30 16.12
N ALA A 190 -16.35 10.13 16.40
CA ALA A 190 -16.00 9.28 17.54
C ALA A 190 -14.62 8.60 17.39
N TYR A 191 -14.22 8.21 16.18
CA TYR A 191 -12.93 7.53 15.93
C TYR A 191 -11.71 8.45 16.10
N LEU A 192 -11.89 9.76 16.10
CA LEU A 192 -10.81 10.75 16.15
C LEU A 192 -10.51 11.21 17.58
N MET A 193 -11.44 11.01 18.51
CA MET A 193 -11.33 11.44 19.90
C MET A 193 -10.53 10.45 20.77
N GLU A 194 -10.46 9.17 20.40
CA GLU A 194 -9.84 8.15 21.27
C GLU A 194 -8.31 8.05 21.16
N GLY A 195 -7.69 8.64 20.13
CA GLY A 195 -6.26 8.50 19.88
C GLY A 195 -5.88 7.06 19.49
N PHE A 196 -5.04 6.91 18.47
CA PHE A 196 -4.49 5.57 18.19
C PHE A 196 -3.40 5.26 19.22
N PRO A 197 -3.34 4.01 19.75
CA PRO A 197 -2.30 3.64 20.69
C PRO A 197 -0.92 3.86 20.06
N SER A 198 0.03 4.29 20.87
CA SER A 198 1.40 4.50 20.41
C SER A 198 2.00 3.18 19.89
N SER A 199 3.08 3.27 19.11
CA SER A 199 3.78 2.11 18.52
C SER A 199 4.22 1.05 19.54
N GLN A 200 4.26 1.38 20.83
CA GLN A 200 4.61 0.47 21.93
C GLN A 200 3.40 -0.23 22.56
N GLU A 201 2.19 0.34 22.50
CA GLU A 201 1.04 -0.15 23.29
C GLU A 201 0.25 -1.29 22.61
N ILE A 202 0.50 -1.57 21.33
CA ILE A 202 -0.22 -2.62 20.58
C ILE A 202 0.48 -3.99 20.68
N PHE A 203 1.72 -4.04 21.21
CA PHE A 203 2.50 -5.27 21.36
C PHE A 203 3.12 -5.40 22.75
N GLU A 204 2.28 -5.66 23.75
CA GLU A 204 2.69 -6.61 24.78
C GLU A 204 2.91 -7.97 24.08
N PRO A 205 4.07 -8.63 24.21
CA PRO A 205 4.41 -9.88 23.51
C PRO A 205 3.51 -11.09 23.82
N GLY A 206 2.39 -10.90 24.53
CA GLY A 206 1.46 -11.94 24.95
C GLY A 206 0.04 -11.83 24.40
N LEU A 207 -0.40 -10.70 23.81
CA LEU A 207 -1.84 -10.49 23.54
C LEU A 207 -2.34 -10.99 22.16
N LEU A 208 -1.45 -11.35 21.23
CA LEU A 208 -1.81 -11.88 19.91
C LEU A 208 -1.63 -13.40 19.78
N LEU A 209 -1.23 -14.09 20.85
CA LEU A 209 -1.11 -15.55 20.89
C LEU A 209 -2.34 -16.26 21.48
N ASP A 210 -3.30 -15.53 22.05
CA ASP A 210 -4.45 -16.12 22.77
C ASP A 210 -5.80 -16.02 22.05
N THR A 211 -5.89 -15.28 20.94
CA THR A 211 -6.98 -15.48 19.99
C THR A 211 -6.64 -16.69 19.15
N ASP A 212 -7.19 -17.83 19.53
CA ASP A 212 -7.04 -19.14 18.90
C ASP A 212 -7.27 -19.08 17.36
N ILE A 213 -6.21 -18.78 16.61
CA ILE A 213 -6.18 -18.85 15.14
C ILE A 213 -6.40 -20.31 14.68
N ARG A 214 -6.17 -21.31 15.57
CA ARG A 214 -6.48 -22.73 15.27
C ARG A 214 -7.98 -23.00 15.29
N GLY A 215 -8.77 -22.17 15.98
CA GLY A 215 -10.24 -22.24 16.00
C GLY A 215 -10.88 -21.84 14.67
N LEU A 216 -10.33 -20.83 13.98
CA LEU A 216 -10.83 -20.36 12.68
C LEU A 216 -10.53 -21.36 11.53
N TYR A 217 -9.45 -22.14 11.64
CA TYR A 217 -9.13 -23.20 10.67
C TYR A 217 -10.00 -24.46 10.80
N ARG A 218 -10.67 -24.69 11.94
CA ARG A 218 -11.56 -25.86 12.13
C ARG A 218 -12.97 -25.70 11.59
N GLN A 219 -13.43 -24.47 11.33
CA GLN A 219 -14.76 -24.23 10.75
C GLN A 219 -14.72 -24.10 9.22
N ALA A 220 -13.52 -24.10 8.63
CA ALA A 220 -13.32 -24.05 7.18
C ALA A 220 -12.75 -25.37 6.63
N LEU A 221 -12.89 -26.50 7.35
CA LEU A 221 -12.62 -27.87 6.88
C LEU A 221 -13.87 -28.75 6.90
#